data_AF-A0A2I0QJL1-F1
#
_entry.id   AF-A0A2I0QJL1-F1
#
_cell.length_a   1.000
_cell.length_b   1.000
_cell.length_c   1.000
_cell.angle_alpha   90.00
_cell.angle_beta   90.00
_cell.angle_gamma   90.00
#
_symmetry.space_group_name_H-M   'P 1'
#
loop_
_entity.id
_entity.type
_entity.pdbx_description
1 polymer ?
#
loop_
_entity_poly.entity_id
_entity_poly.type
_entity_poly.pdbx_seq_one_letter_code
_entity_poly.pdbx_strand_id
1 'polypeptide(L)'
;MARVGKSECISSHYLMLGLNRSASGQEIKERYRELAKIYHPDVNHSCDAEEKFKQLNEAYNYLISHVGDKSDSNTDEIFNEVKRTNKTNKKDIKDITDEILKALSKSVKRDVRKNLQKNLQKFMKERNRVIYTAAVKGLKKEMKRRF
;
A
#
# COMPACT_ATOMS: atom_id res chain seq x y z
N MET A 1 30.95 50.57 -8.55
CA MET A 1 31.00 49.14 -8.14
C MET A 1 30.59 49.11 -6.67
N ALA A 2 29.64 48.33 -6.14
CA ALA A 2 28.96 47.11 -6.58
C ALA A 2 27.54 47.12 -5.96
N ARG A 3 26.48 46.92 -6.77
CA ARG A 3 25.16 46.48 -6.28
C ARG A 3 25.08 44.97 -6.42
N VAL A 4 25.93 44.27 -5.68
CA VAL A 4 25.94 42.81 -5.60
C VAL A 4 25.32 42.48 -4.25
N GLY A 5 24.12 41.92 -4.21
CA GLY A 5 23.52 41.58 -2.92
C GLY A 5 22.09 41.04 -2.93
N LYS A 6 21.33 41.23 -4.01
CA LYS A 6 19.95 40.67 -4.10
C LYS A 6 19.69 39.81 -5.35
N SER A 7 20.40 40.02 -6.44
CA SER A 7 20.17 39.28 -7.71
C SER A 7 20.91 37.95 -7.79
N GLU A 8 22.07 37.81 -7.14
CA GLU A 8 22.89 36.59 -7.22
C GLU A 8 22.31 35.43 -6.41
N CYS A 9 21.69 35.70 -5.26
CA CYS A 9 21.06 34.66 -4.44
C CYS A 9 19.83 34.08 -5.13
N ILE A 10 18.96 34.90 -5.73
CA ILE A 10 17.78 34.45 -6.48
C ILE A 10 18.21 33.48 -7.59
N SER A 11 19.24 33.86 -8.36
CA SER A 11 19.76 33.00 -9.43
C SER A 11 20.29 31.66 -8.94
N SER A 12 20.93 31.63 -7.77
CA SER A 12 21.50 30.39 -7.22
C SER A 12 20.40 29.37 -6.89
N HIS A 13 19.26 29.82 -6.38
CA HIS A 13 18.14 28.94 -6.03
C HIS A 13 17.45 28.35 -7.28
N TYR A 14 17.33 29.12 -8.37
CA TYR A 14 16.85 28.59 -9.65
C TYR A 14 17.77 27.51 -10.22
N LEU A 15 19.08 27.73 -10.16
CA LEU A 15 20.08 26.77 -10.62
C LEU A 15 20.07 25.49 -9.79
N MET A 16 19.85 25.57 -8.46
CA MET A 16 19.70 24.37 -7.61
C MET A 16 18.51 23.49 -8.02
N LEU A 17 17.40 24.10 -8.44
CA LEU A 17 16.23 23.37 -8.96
C LEU A 17 16.36 22.98 -10.44
N GLY A 18 17.45 23.36 -11.11
CA GLY A 18 17.66 23.11 -12.54
C GLY A 18 16.68 23.87 -13.44
N LEU A 19 16.31 25.08 -13.02
CA LEU A 19 15.35 25.95 -13.68
C LEU A 19 16.01 27.25 -14.15
N ASN A 20 15.42 27.87 -15.17
CA ASN A 20 15.81 29.21 -15.61
C ASN A 20 15.17 30.28 -14.71
N ARG A 21 15.75 31.48 -14.65
CA ARG A 21 15.21 32.62 -13.89
C ARG A 21 13.83 33.08 -14.36
N SER A 22 13.43 32.68 -15.57
CA SER A 22 12.10 32.93 -16.15
C SER A 22 11.08 31.84 -15.84
N ALA A 23 11.43 30.84 -15.03
CA ALA A 23 10.54 29.73 -14.73
C ALA A 23 9.33 30.18 -13.91
N SER A 24 8.16 29.67 -14.27
CA SER A 24 6.90 29.96 -13.57
C SER A 24 6.86 29.30 -12.19
N GLY A 25 6.06 29.84 -11.27
CA GLY A 25 5.78 29.21 -9.98
C GLY A 25 5.30 27.76 -10.09
N GLN A 26 4.59 27.40 -11.17
CA GLN A 26 4.17 26.02 -11.44
C GLN A 26 5.37 25.10 -11.75
N GLU A 27 6.28 25.54 -12.62
CA GLU A 27 7.50 24.79 -12.98
C GLU A 27 8.42 24.59 -11.77
N ILE A 28 8.52 25.60 -10.90
CA ILE A 28 9.26 25.53 -9.63
C ILE A 28 8.68 24.43 -8.73
N LYS A 29 7.35 24.37 -8.60
CA LYS A 29 6.66 23.33 -7.80
C LYS A 29 6.83 21.94 -8.40
N GLU A 30 6.75 21.80 -9.72
CA GLU A 30 6.90 20.51 -10.40
C GLU A 30 8.30 19.94 -10.24
N ARG A 31 9.34 20.74 -10.55
CA ARG A 31 10.74 20.30 -10.38
C ARG A 31 11.08 19.98 -8.93
N TYR A 32 10.60 20.78 -7.98
CA TYR A 32 10.77 20.47 -6.56
C TYR A 32 10.15 19.10 -6.21
N ARG A 33 8.94 18.79 -6.67
CA ARG A 33 8.27 17.50 -6.41
C ARG A 33 9.03 16.31 -7.02
N GLU A 34 9.64 16.48 -8.18
CA GLU A 34 10.45 15.46 -8.83
C GLU A 34 11.74 15.20 -8.04
N LEU A 35 12.49 16.25 -7.72
CA LEU A 35 13.73 16.16 -6.96
C LEU A 35 13.49 15.64 -5.53
N ALA A 36 12.39 16.04 -4.89
CA ALA A 36 12.01 15.57 -3.57
C ALA A 36 11.73 14.06 -3.54
N LYS A 37 11.21 13.45 -4.61
CA LYS A 37 11.02 11.99 -4.68
C LYS A 37 12.35 11.24 -4.81
N ILE A 38 13.33 11.83 -5.48
CA ILE A 38 14.65 11.23 -5.74
C ILE A 38 15.54 11.30 -4.50
N TYR A 39 15.46 12.40 -3.75
CA TYR A 39 16.28 12.66 -2.55
C TYR A 39 15.51 12.45 -1.23
N HIS A 40 14.33 11.83 -1.25
CA HIS A 40 13.57 11.55 -0.03
C HIS A 40 14.35 10.58 0.87
N PRO A 41 14.47 10.81 2.19
CA PRO A 41 15.20 9.93 3.10
C PRO A 41 14.64 8.49 3.15
N ASP A 42 13.34 8.32 2.90
CA ASP A 42 12.72 6.99 2.80
C ASP A 42 13.12 6.20 1.53
N VAL A 43 13.55 6.89 0.46
CA VAL A 43 13.86 6.26 -0.85
C VAL A 43 15.36 6.23 -1.11
N ASN A 44 16.08 7.25 -0.67
CA ASN A 44 17.50 7.41 -0.88
C ASN A 44 18.22 7.56 0.47
N HIS A 45 18.97 6.53 0.85
CA HIS A 45 19.68 6.44 2.13
C HIS A 45 21.15 6.91 2.03
N SER A 46 21.53 7.63 0.97
CA SER A 46 22.87 8.23 0.89
C SER A 46 23.01 9.42 1.83
N CYS A 47 24.20 9.59 2.42
CA CYS A 47 24.50 10.70 3.33
C CYS A 47 24.27 12.07 2.64
N ASP A 48 24.54 12.15 1.35
CA ASP A 48 24.42 13.37 0.56
C ASP A 48 22.96 13.72 0.19
N ALA A 49 22.04 12.75 0.30
CA ALA A 49 20.63 12.98 -0.04
C ALA A 49 19.95 13.93 0.95
N GLU A 50 20.29 13.84 2.24
CA GLU A 50 19.73 14.71 3.26
C GLU A 50 20.17 16.17 3.07
N GLU A 51 21.45 16.39 2.79
CA GLU A 51 22.00 17.74 2.56
C GLU A 51 21.42 18.37 1.30
N LYS A 52 21.35 17.61 0.19
CA LYS A 52 20.71 18.07 -1.04
C LYS A 52 19.24 18.35 -0.84
N PHE A 53 18.52 17.52 -0.08
CA PHE A 53 17.11 17.73 0.21
C PHE A 53 16.87 19.02 1.02
N LYS A 54 17.72 19.32 2.00
CA LYS A 54 17.67 20.59 2.75
C LYS A 54 17.88 21.80 1.85
N GLN A 55 18.91 21.77 1.00
CA GLN A 55 19.20 22.85 0.04
C GLN A 55 18.05 23.08 -0.95
N LEU A 56 17.45 22.00 -1.47
CA LEU A 56 16.29 22.06 -2.35
C LEU A 56 15.08 22.70 -1.66
N ASN A 57 14.84 22.37 -0.39
CA ASN A 57 13.74 22.91 0.39
C ASN A 57 13.93 24.41 0.68
N GLU A 58 15.15 24.84 1.02
CA GLU A 58 15.50 26.25 1.21
C GLU A 58 15.30 27.05 -0.10
N ALA A 59 15.79 26.52 -1.22
CA ALA A 59 15.61 27.13 -2.54
C ALA A 59 14.14 27.28 -2.93
N TYR A 60 13.35 26.24 -2.73
CA TYR A 60 11.93 26.26 -3.02
C TYR A 60 11.18 27.30 -2.16
N ASN A 61 11.44 27.35 -0.85
CA ASN A 61 10.80 28.30 0.07
C ASN A 61 11.18 29.76 -0.25
N TYR A 62 12.43 30.00 -0.64
CA TYR A 62 12.87 31.32 -1.06
C TYR A 62 12.20 31.76 -2.36
N LEU A 63 12.14 30.88 -3.36
CA LEU A 63 11.52 31.18 -4.65
C LEU A 63 10.01 31.38 -4.54
N ILE A 64 9.31 30.57 -3.74
CA ILE A 64 7.85 30.69 -3.58
C ILE A 64 7.45 32.00 -2.89
N SER A 65 8.30 32.53 -2.00
CA SER A 65 8.05 33.78 -1.29
C SER A 65 8.39 35.04 -2.10
N HIS A 66 9.37 34.96 -3.01
CA HIS A 66 9.86 36.12 -3.75
C HIS A 66 9.37 36.20 -5.20
N VAL A 67 9.04 35.05 -5.80
CA VAL A 67 8.60 34.96 -7.21
C VAL A 67 7.16 34.51 -7.32
N GLY A 68 6.63 33.80 -6.31
CA GLY A 68 5.31 33.19 -6.34
C GLY A 68 4.24 34.14 -6.87
N ASP A 69 3.82 33.91 -8.12
CA ASP A 69 2.66 34.56 -8.71
C ASP A 69 1.49 34.35 -7.76
N LYS A 70 0.85 35.43 -7.31
CA LYS A 70 -0.31 35.38 -6.40
C LYS A 70 -1.57 34.81 -7.07
N SER A 71 -1.49 34.43 -8.35
CA SER A 71 -2.55 33.72 -9.05
C SER A 71 -2.45 32.23 -8.74
N ASP A 72 -3.39 31.78 -7.89
CA ASP A 72 -3.85 30.39 -7.73
C ASP A 72 -3.55 29.72 -6.38
N SER A 73 -3.84 30.41 -5.27
CA SER A 73 -4.10 29.75 -3.97
C SER A 73 -5.19 28.67 -4.07
N ASN A 74 -6.13 28.82 -5.02
CA ASN A 74 -7.23 27.87 -5.25
C ASN A 74 -6.75 26.50 -5.78
N THR A 75 -5.70 26.43 -6.61
CA THR A 75 -5.29 25.15 -7.23
C THR A 75 -4.56 24.24 -6.26
N ASP A 76 -3.75 24.79 -5.35
CA ASP A 76 -3.09 24.03 -4.29
C ASP A 76 -4.06 23.57 -3.21
N GLU A 77 -5.09 24.37 -2.89
CA GLU A 77 -6.18 23.96 -2.01
C GLU A 77 -6.98 22.81 -2.60
N ILE A 78 -7.44 22.94 -3.86
CA ILE A 78 -8.15 21.88 -4.59
C ILE A 78 -7.28 20.62 -4.69
N PHE A 79 -5.98 20.74 -5.01
CA PHE A 79 -5.08 19.60 -5.11
C PHE A 79 -4.88 18.90 -3.76
N ASN A 80 -4.71 19.66 -2.67
CA ASN A 80 -4.58 19.11 -1.33
C ASN A 80 -5.90 18.47 -0.86
N GLU A 81 -7.04 19.05 -1.19
CA GLU A 81 -8.38 18.51 -0.96
C GLU A 81 -8.55 17.16 -1.69
N VAL A 82 -8.27 17.13 -2.99
CA VAL A 82 -8.31 15.92 -3.83
C VAL A 82 -7.34 14.84 -3.32
N LYS A 83 -6.16 15.22 -2.81
CA LYS A 83 -5.22 14.28 -2.21
C LYS A 83 -5.74 13.71 -0.89
N ARG A 84 -6.43 14.53 -0.08
CA ARG A 84 -7.08 14.07 1.16
C ARG A 84 -8.23 13.11 0.86
N THR A 85 -9.13 13.47 -0.06
CA THR A 85 -10.27 12.63 -0.45
C THR A 85 -9.83 11.33 -1.11
N ASN A 86 -8.81 11.34 -1.97
CA ASN A 86 -8.26 10.11 -2.54
C ASN A 86 -7.56 9.23 -1.49
N LYS A 87 -6.95 9.82 -0.46
CA LYS A 87 -6.33 9.07 0.65
C LYS A 87 -7.37 8.42 1.55
N THR A 88 -8.46 9.11 1.88
CA THR A 88 -9.59 8.55 2.65
C THR A 88 -10.26 7.44 1.85
N ASN A 89 -10.66 7.71 0.60
CA ASN A 89 -11.29 6.72 -0.28
C ASN A 89 -10.42 5.44 -0.43
N LYS A 90 -9.10 5.58 -0.58
CA LYS A 90 -8.18 4.43 -0.68
C LYS A 90 -8.11 3.63 0.62
N LYS A 91 -8.24 4.27 1.79
CA LYS A 91 -8.28 3.60 3.08
C LYS A 91 -9.61 2.85 3.25
N ASP A 92 -10.72 3.52 2.97
CA ASP A 92 -12.06 2.97 3.12
C ASP A 92 -12.26 1.75 2.20
N ILE A 93 -11.79 1.82 0.95
CA ILE A 93 -11.81 0.68 0.02
C ILE A 93 -10.99 -0.50 0.56
N LYS A 94 -9.79 -0.25 1.11
CA LYS A 94 -8.94 -1.30 1.67
C LYS A 94 -9.61 -2.00 2.85
N ASP A 95 -10.17 -1.22 3.77
CA ASP A 95 -10.84 -1.73 4.97
C ASP A 95 -12.05 -2.60 4.57
N ILE A 96 -12.85 -2.17 3.58
CA ILE A 96 -13.96 -2.96 3.01
C ILE A 96 -13.44 -4.24 2.35
N THR A 97 -12.38 -4.17 1.54
CA THR A 97 -11.83 -5.36 0.87
C THR A 97 -11.29 -6.39 1.87
N ASP A 98 -10.65 -5.96 2.94
CA ASP A 98 -10.10 -6.84 3.98
C ASP A 98 -11.22 -7.54 4.77
N GLU A 99 -12.31 -6.84 5.04
CA GLU A 99 -13.49 -7.42 5.69
C GLU A 99 -14.13 -8.51 4.82
N ILE A 100 -14.31 -8.25 3.52
CA ILE A 100 -14.84 -9.21 2.56
C ILE A 100 -13.93 -10.43 2.46
N LEU A 101 -12.61 -10.24 2.31
CA LEU A 101 -11.64 -11.34 2.24
C LEU A 101 -11.67 -12.21 3.51
N LYS A 102 -11.77 -11.57 4.68
CA LYS A 102 -11.87 -12.28 5.96
C LYS A 102 -13.17 -13.08 6.06
N ALA A 103 -14.29 -12.53 5.60
CA ALA A 103 -15.58 -13.21 5.59
C ALA A 103 -15.58 -14.43 4.64
N LEU A 104 -15.05 -14.26 3.42
CA LEU A 104 -14.90 -15.33 2.44
C LEU A 104 -13.98 -16.44 2.96
N SER A 105 -12.81 -16.09 3.52
CA SER A 105 -11.89 -17.06 4.12
C SER A 105 -12.54 -17.85 5.25
N LYS A 106 -13.31 -17.19 6.12
CA LYS A 106 -14.10 -17.85 7.17
C LYS A 106 -15.17 -18.78 6.60
N SER A 107 -15.80 -18.45 5.47
CA SER A 107 -16.77 -19.36 4.83
C SER A 107 -16.10 -20.60 4.26
N VAL A 108 -15.06 -20.41 3.44
CA VAL A 108 -14.31 -21.51 2.83
C VAL A 108 -13.78 -22.48 3.91
N LYS A 109 -13.19 -21.96 4.99
CA LYS A 109 -12.72 -22.80 6.12
C LYS A 109 -13.85 -23.61 6.75
N ARG A 110 -15.03 -23.02 6.92
CA ARG A 110 -16.21 -23.72 7.47
C ARG A 110 -16.67 -24.83 6.53
N ASP A 111 -16.73 -24.58 5.23
CA ASP A 111 -17.21 -25.55 4.25
C ASP A 111 -16.26 -26.73 4.09
N VAL A 112 -14.95 -26.47 4.00
CA VAL A 112 -13.93 -27.52 3.99
C VAL A 112 -14.02 -28.37 5.26
N ARG A 113 -14.13 -27.75 6.44
CA ARG A 113 -14.27 -28.46 7.72
C ARG A 113 -15.52 -29.34 7.74
N LYS A 114 -16.67 -28.83 7.31
CA LYS A 114 -17.93 -29.59 7.25
C LYS A 114 -17.82 -30.79 6.31
N ASN A 115 -17.23 -30.60 5.13
CA ASN A 115 -17.06 -31.67 4.15
C ASN A 115 -16.09 -32.75 4.66
N LEU A 116 -14.96 -32.36 5.24
CA LEU A 116 -14.01 -33.30 5.84
C LEU A 116 -14.67 -34.13 6.95
N GLN A 117 -15.43 -33.47 7.84
CA GLN A 117 -16.14 -34.15 8.92
C GLN A 117 -17.18 -35.15 8.41
N LYS A 118 -17.96 -34.78 7.39
CA LYS A 118 -18.94 -35.68 6.76
C LYS A 118 -18.26 -36.89 6.12
N ASN A 119 -17.18 -36.66 5.37
CA ASN A 119 -16.43 -37.73 4.71
C ASN A 119 -15.79 -38.68 5.72
N LEU A 120 -15.22 -38.15 6.80
CA LEU A 120 -14.64 -38.97 7.88
C LEU A 120 -15.71 -39.82 8.56
N GLN A 121 -16.87 -39.24 8.87
CA GLN A 121 -17.99 -39.98 9.46
C GLN A 121 -18.48 -41.09 8.53
N LYS A 122 -18.60 -40.81 7.22
CA LYS A 122 -18.98 -41.81 6.23
C LYS A 122 -17.98 -42.96 6.20
N PHE A 123 -16.68 -42.64 6.13
CA PHE A 123 -15.61 -43.63 6.14
C PHE A 123 -15.63 -44.50 7.39
N MET A 124 -15.77 -43.90 8.58
CA MET A 124 -15.83 -44.63 9.85
C MET A 124 -17.05 -45.57 9.91
N LYS A 125 -18.22 -45.11 9.45
CA LYS A 125 -19.44 -45.95 9.38
C LYS A 125 -19.25 -47.13 8.42
N GLU A 126 -18.64 -46.88 7.27
CA GLU A 126 -18.42 -47.88 6.23
C GLU A 126 -17.42 -48.96 6.67
N ARG A 127 -16.29 -48.54 7.28
CA ARG A 127 -15.34 -49.47 7.91
C ARG A 127 -15.99 -50.32 8.99
N ASN A 128 -16.72 -49.70 9.91
CA ASN A 128 -17.37 -50.42 11.01
C ASN A 128 -18.39 -51.43 10.47
N ARG A 129 -19.16 -51.08 9.44
CA ARG A 129 -20.10 -51.99 8.77
C ARG A 129 -19.39 -53.24 8.23
N VAL A 130 -18.26 -53.08 7.54
CA VAL A 130 -17.49 -54.22 7.00
C VAL A 130 -16.98 -55.11 8.12
N ILE A 131 -16.40 -54.53 9.18
CA ILE A 131 -15.90 -55.30 10.32
C ILE A 131 -17.01 -56.11 11.00
N TYR A 132 -18.15 -55.47 11.30
CA TYR A 132 -19.28 -56.16 11.93
C TYR A 132 -19.84 -57.28 11.06
N THR A 133 -20.01 -57.03 9.76
CA THR A 133 -20.51 -58.07 8.84
C THR A 133 -19.55 -59.25 8.71
N ALA A 134 -18.24 -59.01 8.68
CA ALA A 134 -17.23 -60.06 8.67
C ALA A 134 -17.25 -60.88 9.99
N ALA A 135 -17.32 -60.20 11.14
CA ALA A 135 -17.40 -60.85 12.45
C ALA A 135 -18.63 -61.74 12.58
N VAL A 136 -19.82 -61.25 12.19
CA VAL A 136 -21.07 -62.01 12.22
C VAL A 136 -21.01 -63.21 11.27
N LYS A 137 -20.47 -63.04 10.06
CA LYS A 137 -20.28 -64.17 9.12
C LYS A 137 -19.32 -65.23 9.68
N GLY A 138 -18.24 -64.81 10.33
CA GLY A 138 -17.28 -65.70 11.00
C GLY A 138 -17.94 -66.53 12.10
N LEU A 139 -18.64 -65.86 13.03
CA LEU A 139 -19.40 -66.51 14.10
C LEU A 139 -20.44 -67.51 13.56
N LYS A 140 -21.18 -67.14 12.51
CA LYS A 140 -22.19 -68.02 11.89
C LYS A 140 -21.54 -69.26 11.25
N LYS A 141 -20.34 -69.11 10.66
CA LYS A 141 -19.56 -70.21 10.08
C LYS A 141 -19.03 -71.16 11.15
N GLU A 142 -18.59 -70.64 12.29
CA GLU A 142 -18.16 -71.46 13.44
C GLU A 142 -19.33 -72.20 14.08
N MET A 143 -20.47 -71.55 14.28
CA MET A 143 -21.66 -72.23 14.82
C MET A 143 -22.12 -73.37 13.93
N LYS A 144 -22.12 -73.19 12.60
CA LYS A 144 -22.50 -74.26 11.64
C LYS A 144 -21.50 -75.43 11.57
N ARG A 145 -20.28 -75.28 12.11
CA ARG A 145 -19.30 -76.38 12.21
C ARG A 145 -19.44 -77.16 13.52
N ARG A 146 -20.15 -76.60 14.51
CA ARG A 146 -20.34 -77.19 15.84
C ARG A 146 -21.66 -77.96 15.97
N PHE A 147 -22.55 -77.86 14.98
CA PHE A 147 -23.78 -78.63 14.81
C PHE A 147 -23.69 -79.40 13.49
#